data_AF-A0A927TDU7-F1
#
_entry.id   AF-A0A927TDU7-F1
#
_cell.length_a   1.000
_cell.length_b   1.000
_cell.length_c   1.000
_cell.angle_alpha   90.00
_cell.angle_beta   90.00
_cell.angle_gamma   90.00
#
_symmetry.space_group_name_H-M   'P 1'
#
loop_
_entity.id
_entity.type
_entity.pdbx_description
1 polymer ?
#
loop_
_entity_poly.entity_id
_entity_poly.type
_entity_poly.pdbx_seq_one_letter_code
_entity_poly.pdbx_strand_id
1 'polypeptide(L)'
;MNCSNCGNQLEEGITSCTFCGQPVNEEPVIQPAPAAVTPPKKENMVTGIVGALLGAALGAIVIILLGQMGFIASISGWILAVCTFKGYELFGRRLSFKGVVICLVLIVVTPYFADRLNIAIMLCKEIGDNSVSVGEVYAAIPDLIKEGFILQSEYIKSLLMLYVFAALGAFGTVRDLFRK
;
A
#
# COMPACT_ATOMS: atom_id res chain seq x y z
N MET A 1 4.13 -39.95 -14.87
CA MET A 1 4.63 -41.08 -14.05
C MET A 1 4.90 -42.28 -14.96
N ASN A 2 5.87 -43.16 -14.70
CA ASN A 2 6.17 -44.30 -15.59
C ASN A 2 5.62 -45.61 -15.03
N CYS A 3 5.07 -46.47 -15.88
CA CYS A 3 4.61 -47.79 -15.47
C CYS A 3 5.78 -48.69 -15.05
N SER A 4 5.72 -49.30 -13.86
CA SER A 4 6.77 -50.20 -13.34
C SER A 4 6.93 -51.50 -14.15
N ASN A 5 5.94 -51.88 -14.96
CA ASN A 5 5.97 -53.11 -15.75
C ASN A 5 6.42 -52.88 -17.21
N CYS A 6 5.94 -51.83 -17.89
CA CYS A 6 6.25 -51.59 -19.32
C CYS A 6 7.10 -50.35 -19.59
N GLY A 7 7.39 -49.50 -18.59
CA GLY A 7 8.26 -48.33 -18.73
C GLY A 7 7.66 -47.13 -19.48
N ASN A 8 6.44 -47.24 -20.02
CA ASN A 8 5.78 -46.13 -20.72
C ASN A 8 5.35 -45.01 -19.75
N GLN A 9 5.41 -43.77 -20.24
CA GLN A 9 4.88 -42.57 -19.58
C GLN A 9 3.35 -42.64 -19.53
N LEU A 10 2.79 -42.42 -18.34
CA LEU A 10 1.36 -42.42 -18.04
C LEU A 10 0.89 -41.00 -17.72
N GLU A 11 -0.30 -40.64 -18.24
CA GLU A 11 -1.03 -39.42 -17.88
C GLU A 11 -1.58 -39.51 -16.44
N GLU A 12 -1.71 -38.38 -15.76
CA GLU A 12 -2.13 -38.32 -14.35
C GLU A 12 -3.62 -38.70 -14.20
N GLY A 13 -3.95 -39.63 -13.28
CA GLY A 13 -5.32 -40.05 -12.97
C GLY A 13 -5.84 -41.31 -13.67
N ILE A 14 -4.99 -42.14 -14.27
CA ILE A 14 -5.40 -43.42 -14.89
C ILE A 14 -5.19 -44.62 -13.95
N THR A 15 -6.28 -45.31 -13.60
CA THR A 15 -6.27 -46.47 -12.69
C THR A 15 -5.72 -47.75 -13.32
N SER A 16 -5.55 -47.79 -14.64
CA SER A 16 -5.01 -48.94 -15.37
C SER A 16 -4.17 -48.47 -16.55
N CYS A 17 -3.00 -49.08 -16.76
CA CYS A 17 -2.14 -48.74 -17.87
C CYS A 17 -2.76 -49.22 -19.20
N THR A 18 -3.03 -48.30 -20.13
CA THR A 18 -3.62 -48.57 -21.46
C THR A 18 -2.75 -49.45 -22.36
N PHE A 19 -1.46 -49.61 -22.05
CA PHE A 19 -0.52 -50.40 -22.86
C PHE A 19 -0.33 -51.84 -22.37
N CYS A 20 -0.28 -52.07 -21.05
CA CYS A 20 -0.02 -53.40 -20.48
C CYS A 20 -1.20 -53.99 -19.70
N GLY A 21 -2.30 -53.25 -19.55
CA GLY A 21 -3.53 -53.70 -18.92
C GLY A 21 -3.44 -53.93 -17.40
N GLN A 22 -2.31 -53.65 -16.77
CA GLN A 22 -2.15 -53.82 -15.33
C GLN A 22 -2.76 -52.64 -14.55
N PRO A 23 -3.38 -52.92 -13.39
CA PRO A 23 -3.84 -51.86 -12.49
C PRO A 23 -2.62 -51.09 -11.99
N VAL A 24 -2.70 -49.76 -12.06
CA VAL A 24 -1.68 -48.88 -11.49
C VAL A 24 -2.15 -48.56 -10.09
N ASN A 25 -1.45 -49.07 -9.08
CA ASN A 25 -1.72 -48.72 -7.69
C ASN A 25 -1.26 -47.28 -7.50
N GLU A 26 -2.16 -46.33 -7.75
CA GLU A 26 -1.98 -44.94 -7.36
C GLU A 26 -2.04 -44.90 -5.83
N GLU A 27 -0.87 -44.91 -5.17
CA GLU A 27 -0.80 -44.35 -3.83
C GLU A 27 -1.40 -42.95 -3.92
N PRO A 28 -2.39 -42.62 -3.07
CA PRO A 28 -3.15 -41.39 -3.20
C PRO A 28 -2.17 -40.25 -3.31
N VAL A 29 -2.20 -39.54 -4.44
CA VAL A 29 -1.50 -38.27 -4.58
C VAL A 29 -1.98 -37.44 -3.40
N ILE A 30 -1.10 -37.27 -2.42
CA ILE A 30 -1.23 -36.23 -1.42
C ILE A 30 -1.07 -34.96 -2.24
N GLN A 31 -2.18 -34.50 -2.83
CA GLN A 31 -2.38 -33.07 -2.99
C GLN A 31 -2.01 -32.52 -1.62
N PRO A 32 -1.00 -31.64 -1.47
CA PRO A 32 -0.86 -30.94 -0.20
C PRO A 32 -2.25 -30.36 0.07
N ALA A 33 -2.88 -30.87 1.13
CA ALA A 33 -4.28 -30.60 1.44
C ALA A 33 -4.51 -29.09 1.30
N PRO A 34 -5.66 -28.65 0.73
CA PRO A 34 -5.98 -27.23 0.62
C PRO A 34 -5.70 -26.59 1.97
N ALA A 35 -4.67 -25.73 2.03
CA ALA A 35 -4.09 -25.27 3.29
C ALA A 35 -5.22 -24.69 4.13
N ALA A 36 -5.58 -25.44 5.17
CA ALA A 36 -6.62 -25.22 6.16
C ALA A 36 -7.59 -24.06 5.86
N VAL A 37 -8.86 -24.40 5.65
CA VAL A 37 -9.98 -23.50 5.96
C VAL A 37 -9.93 -23.24 7.47
N THR A 38 -8.97 -22.42 7.90
CA THR A 38 -9.08 -21.66 9.13
C THR A 38 -10.37 -20.86 8.96
N PRO A 39 -11.31 -20.91 9.93
CA PRO A 39 -12.53 -20.10 9.84
C PRO A 39 -12.06 -18.69 9.49
N PRO A 40 -12.64 -18.03 8.46
CA PRO A 40 -12.13 -16.75 8.01
C PRO A 40 -12.01 -15.86 9.24
N LYS A 41 -10.76 -15.60 9.68
CA LYS A 41 -10.51 -14.72 10.83
C LYS A 41 -11.21 -13.44 10.43
N LYS A 42 -12.34 -13.15 11.09
CA LYS A 42 -13.18 -12.01 10.76
C LYS A 42 -12.24 -10.82 10.63
N GLU A 43 -12.14 -10.33 9.39
CA GLU A 43 -11.48 -9.07 9.11
C GLU A 43 -12.20 -8.03 9.97
N ASN A 44 -11.49 -7.48 10.94
CA ASN A 44 -11.99 -6.34 11.68
C ASN A 44 -11.63 -5.11 10.85
N MET A 45 -12.40 -4.90 9.78
CA MET A 45 -12.21 -3.82 8.81
C MET A 45 -12.10 -2.46 9.50
N VAL A 46 -12.91 -2.24 10.54
CA VAL A 46 -12.88 -1.03 11.38
C VAL A 46 -11.50 -0.83 12.01
N THR A 47 -10.94 -1.87 12.61
CA THR A 47 -9.62 -1.80 13.26
C THR A 47 -8.51 -1.59 12.23
N GLY A 48 -8.61 -2.22 11.05
CA GLY A 48 -7.70 -1.97 9.92
C GLY A 48 -7.74 -0.53 9.42
N ILE A 49 -8.92 0.07 9.26
CA ILE A 49 -9.07 1.48 8.86
C ILE A 49 -8.40 2.41 9.88
N VAL A 50 -8.63 2.18 11.17
CA VAL A 50 -7.98 2.98 12.23
C VAL A 50 -6.46 2.84 12.14
N GLY A 51 -5.94 1.63 11.93
CA GLY A 51 -4.51 1.40 11.72
C GLY A 51 -3.95 2.11 10.48
N ALA A 52 -4.71 2.13 9.38
CA ALA A 52 -4.32 2.83 8.16
C ALA A 52 -4.32 4.35 8.33
N LEU A 53 -5.30 4.90 9.05
CA LEU A 53 -5.33 6.34 9.37
C LEU A 53 -4.14 6.74 10.24
N LEU A 54 -3.79 5.94 11.24
CA LEU A 54 -2.61 6.18 12.07
C LEU A 54 -1.31 6.06 11.25
N GLY A 55 -1.20 5.04 10.39
CA GLY A 55 -0.06 4.89 9.48
C GLY A 55 0.08 6.05 8.49
N ALA A 56 -1.05 6.49 7.91
CA ALA A 56 -1.09 7.64 7.02
C ALA A 56 -0.72 8.93 7.77
N ALA A 57 -1.19 9.14 9.00
CA ALA A 57 -0.81 10.28 9.82
C ALA A 57 0.70 10.31 10.11
N LEU A 58 1.31 9.15 10.43
CA LEU A 58 2.76 9.05 10.57
C LEU A 58 3.49 9.37 9.26
N GLY A 59 2.99 8.86 8.13
CA GLY A 59 3.52 9.20 6.80
C GLY A 59 3.41 10.69 6.48
N ALA A 60 2.30 11.35 6.87
CA ALA A 60 2.11 12.80 6.71
C ALA A 60 3.15 13.60 7.49
N ILE A 61 3.46 13.20 8.73
CA ILE A 61 4.51 13.82 9.54
C ILE A 61 5.86 13.70 8.83
N VAL A 62 6.19 12.53 8.28
CA VAL A 62 7.42 12.32 7.51
C VAL A 62 7.47 13.21 6.26
N ILE A 63 6.34 13.36 5.55
CA ILE A 63 6.23 14.27 4.39
C ILE A 63 6.51 15.71 4.80
N ILE A 64 5.89 16.20 5.88
CA ILE A 64 6.07 17.57 6.36
C ILE A 64 7.52 17.81 6.78
N LEU A 65 8.11 16.89 7.56
CA LEU A 65 9.49 17.02 8.01
C LEU A 65 10.48 17.06 6.85
N LEU A 66 10.32 16.17 5.86
CA LEU A 66 11.18 16.15 4.67
C LEU A 66 10.94 17.37 3.76
N GLY A 67 9.69 17.84 3.67
CA GLY A 67 9.33 19.06 2.97
C GLY A 67 10.00 20.30 3.55
N GLN A 68 10.09 20.40 4.89
CA GLN A 68 10.80 21.50 5.56
C GLN A 68 12.33 21.47 5.33
N MET A 69 12.91 20.29 5.10
CA MET A 69 14.34 20.16 4.84
C MET A 69 14.70 20.30 3.35
N GLY A 70 13.72 20.53 2.47
CA GLY A 70 13.94 20.61 1.03
C GLY A 70 14.40 19.28 0.40
N PHE A 71 14.27 18.17 1.12
CA PHE A 71 14.61 16.85 0.60
C PHE A 71 13.54 16.40 -0.39
N ILE A 72 14.01 15.80 -1.49
CA ILE A 72 13.18 15.37 -2.61
C ILE A 72 12.00 14.53 -2.09
N ALA A 73 10.78 15.01 -2.36
CA ALA A 73 9.50 14.42 -1.95
C ALA A 73 9.31 12.95 -2.38
N SER A 74 10.16 12.44 -3.26
CA SER A 74 10.16 11.06 -3.74
C SER A 74 10.19 10.01 -2.62
N ILE A 75 11.11 10.10 -1.66
CA ILE A 75 11.28 9.02 -0.67
C ILE A 75 10.10 8.97 0.30
N SER A 76 9.50 10.11 0.62
CA SER A 76 8.38 10.19 1.56
C SER A 76 7.12 9.50 1.02
N GLY A 77 6.92 9.46 -0.30
CA GLY A 77 5.81 8.76 -0.93
C GLY A 77 5.88 7.24 -0.73
N TRP A 78 7.07 6.66 -0.88
CA TRP A 78 7.28 5.25 -0.62
C TRP A 78 7.02 4.90 0.85
N ILE A 79 7.58 5.70 1.77
CA ILE A 79 7.40 5.52 3.22
C ILE A 79 5.92 5.64 3.60
N LEU A 80 5.21 6.65 3.09
CA LEU A 80 3.77 6.82 3.31
C LEU A 80 2.99 5.57 2.88
N ALA A 81 3.27 5.06 1.67
CA ALA A 81 2.57 3.88 1.17
C ALA A 81 2.82 2.66 2.07
N VAL A 82 4.08 2.35 2.37
CA VAL A 82 4.45 1.21 3.23
C VAL A 82 3.83 1.37 4.62
N CYS A 83 3.91 2.55 5.24
CA CYS A 83 3.36 2.81 6.57
C CYS A 83 1.84 2.68 6.60
N THR A 84 1.14 3.16 5.57
CA THR A 84 -0.33 3.06 5.46
C THR A 84 -0.76 1.59 5.33
N PHE A 85 -0.13 0.82 4.44
CA PHE A 85 -0.46 -0.60 4.26
C PHE A 85 -0.08 -1.44 5.49
N LYS A 86 1.10 -1.22 6.07
CA LYS A 86 1.53 -1.91 7.29
C LYS A 86 0.66 -1.54 8.49
N GLY A 87 0.23 -0.27 8.60
CA GLY A 87 -0.71 0.18 9.62
C GLY A 87 -2.05 -0.54 9.52
N TYR A 88 -2.59 -0.68 8.30
CA TYR A 88 -3.81 -1.47 8.06
C TYR A 88 -3.61 -2.94 8.43
N GLU A 89 -2.51 -3.56 7.98
CA GLU A 89 -2.25 -4.98 8.22
C GLU A 89 -2.09 -5.30 9.71
N LEU A 90 -1.36 -4.45 10.45
CA LEU A 90 -1.06 -4.64 11.87
C LEU A 90 -2.34 -4.68 12.73
N PHE A 91 -3.32 -3.85 12.41
CA PHE A 91 -4.57 -3.72 13.17
C PHE A 91 -5.76 -4.48 12.56
N GLY A 92 -5.80 -4.62 11.24
CA GLY A 92 -6.86 -5.34 10.51
C GLY A 92 -6.66 -6.86 10.46
N ARG A 93 -5.47 -7.36 10.83
CA ARG A 93 -5.00 -8.77 10.79
C ARG A 93 -4.95 -9.40 9.39
N ARG A 94 -5.75 -8.93 8.43
CA ARG A 94 -5.70 -9.29 7.02
C ARG A 94 -5.93 -8.06 6.16
N LEU A 95 -5.19 -7.98 5.07
CA LEU A 95 -5.42 -6.99 4.02
C LEU A 95 -6.34 -7.63 2.96
N SER A 96 -7.59 -7.21 2.92
CA SER A 96 -8.54 -7.59 1.87
C SER A 96 -8.44 -6.61 0.69
N PHE A 97 -8.94 -7.00 -0.48
CA PHE A 97 -9.00 -6.10 -1.65
C PHE A 97 -9.69 -4.78 -1.32
N LYS A 98 -10.74 -4.81 -0.49
CA LYS A 98 -11.43 -3.61 0.01
C LYS A 98 -10.50 -2.72 0.84
N GLY A 99 -9.68 -3.30 1.71
CA GLY A 99 -8.69 -2.60 2.51
C GLY A 99 -7.60 -1.95 1.65
N VAL A 100 -7.15 -2.63 0.60
CA VAL A 100 -6.19 -2.08 -0.38
C VAL A 100 -6.74 -0.79 -1.00
N VAL A 101 -7.99 -0.80 -1.46
CA VAL A 101 -8.64 0.37 -2.05
C VAL A 101 -8.68 1.54 -1.06
N ILE A 102 -9.04 1.29 0.20
CA ILE A 102 -9.08 2.33 1.25
C ILE A 102 -7.68 2.92 1.49
N CYS A 103 -6.67 2.08 1.63
CA CYS A 103 -5.28 2.54 1.79
C CYS A 103 -4.83 3.39 0.60
N LEU A 104 -5.20 2.99 -0.62
CA LEU A 104 -4.87 3.73 -1.84
C LEU A 104 -5.51 5.12 -1.84
N VAL A 105 -6.77 5.23 -1.42
CA VAL A 105 -7.44 6.52 -1.23
C VAL A 105 -6.71 7.37 -0.20
N LEU A 106 -6.32 6.80 0.95
CA LEU A 106 -5.57 7.53 1.98
C LEU A 106 -4.20 7.99 1.47
N ILE A 107 -3.50 7.18 0.68
CA ILE A 107 -2.20 7.54 0.09
C ILE A 107 -2.34 8.72 -0.88
N VAL A 108 -3.47 8.86 -1.57
CA VAL A 108 -3.73 10.00 -2.46
C VAL A 108 -4.14 11.24 -1.67
N VAL A 109 -5.02 11.08 -0.69
CA VAL A 109 -5.62 12.19 0.05
C VAL A 109 -4.65 12.80 1.08
N THR A 110 -3.86 11.96 1.75
CA THR A 110 -2.99 12.39 2.86
C THR A 110 -1.92 13.41 2.43
N PRO A 111 -1.18 13.20 1.31
CA PRO A 111 -0.23 14.19 0.81
C PRO A 111 -0.82 15.57 0.56
N TYR A 112 -2.04 15.63 0.04
CA TYR A 112 -2.70 16.91 -0.22
C TYR A 112 -2.90 17.73 1.05
N PHE A 113 -3.34 17.08 2.13
CA PHE A 113 -3.46 17.74 3.43
C PHE A 113 -2.10 18.07 4.06
N ALA A 114 -1.16 17.13 3.99
CA ALA A 114 0.19 17.31 4.54
C ALA A 114 0.93 18.48 3.86
N ASP A 115 0.79 18.60 2.54
CA ASP A 115 1.41 19.64 1.75
C ASP A 115 0.81 21.03 2.05
N ARG A 116 -0.52 21.14 2.17
CA ARG A 116 -1.16 22.38 2.63
C ARG A 116 -0.70 22.79 4.03
N LEU A 117 -0.59 21.84 4.95
CA LEU A 117 -0.04 22.13 6.28
C LEU A 117 1.42 22.57 6.20
N ASN A 118 2.22 21.96 5.33
CA ASN A 118 3.62 22.33 5.14
C ASN A 118 3.75 23.78 4.64
N ILE A 119 2.94 24.19 3.66
CA ILE A 119 2.88 25.57 3.16
C ILE A 119 2.45 26.53 4.27
N ALA A 120 1.44 26.16 5.07
CA ALA A 120 1.00 26.99 6.19
C ALA A 120 2.12 27.23 7.20
N ILE A 121 2.85 26.15 7.56
CA ILE A 121 3.98 26.22 8.49
C ILE A 121 5.13 27.04 7.89
N MET A 122 5.41 26.89 6.58
CA MET A 122 6.44 27.65 5.89
C MET A 122 6.14 29.16 5.93
N LEU A 123 4.92 29.56 5.55
CA LEU A 123 4.48 30.96 5.57
C LEU A 123 4.48 31.54 6.98
N CYS A 124 4.00 30.80 7.99
CA CYS A 124 4.07 31.24 9.39
C CYS A 124 5.53 31.49 9.85
N LYS A 125 6.47 30.61 9.46
CA LYS A 125 7.89 30.80 9.78
C LYS A 125 8.50 32.01 9.08
N GLU A 126 8.06 32.32 7.86
CA GLU A 126 8.58 33.43 7.05
C GLU A 126 8.03 34.79 7.50
N ILE A 127 6.76 34.86 7.90
CA ILE A 127 6.14 36.08 8.44
C ILE A 127 6.68 36.40 9.84
N GLY A 128 7.10 35.39 10.61
CA GLY A 128 7.85 35.57 11.86
C GLY A 128 7.06 36.19 13.02
N ASP A 129 5.76 36.43 12.85
CA ASP A 129 4.92 37.07 13.85
C ASP A 129 4.01 36.04 14.53
N ASN A 130 4.10 35.94 15.86
CA ASN A 130 3.30 35.03 16.70
C ASN A 130 1.80 35.44 16.76
N SER A 131 1.40 36.43 15.96
CA SER A 131 0.04 36.95 15.87
C SER A 131 -0.86 36.12 14.94
N VAL A 132 -0.28 35.34 14.03
CA VAL A 132 -1.05 34.54 13.04
C VAL A 132 -0.96 33.05 13.36
N SER A 133 -2.11 32.44 13.62
CA SER A 133 -2.17 31.01 13.88
C SER A 133 -2.03 30.20 12.58
N VAL A 134 -1.41 29.01 12.66
CA VAL A 134 -1.29 28.08 11.51
C VAL A 134 -2.66 27.76 10.89
N GLY A 135 -3.72 27.78 11.70
CA GLY A 135 -5.09 27.56 11.26
C GLY A 135 -5.65 28.66 10.36
N GLU A 136 -5.34 29.93 10.64
CA GLU A 136 -5.77 31.07 9.80
C GLU A 136 -5.05 31.06 8.46
N VAL A 137 -3.74 30.83 8.46
CA VAL A 137 -2.96 30.70 7.22
C VAL A 137 -3.48 29.50 6.42
N TYR A 138 -3.70 28.36 7.06
CA TYR A 138 -4.23 27.16 6.41
C TYR A 138 -5.59 27.39 5.74
N ALA A 139 -6.48 28.17 6.36
CA ALA A 139 -7.78 28.54 5.80
C ALA A 139 -7.65 29.50 4.61
N ALA A 140 -6.64 30.37 4.61
CA ALA A 140 -6.36 31.33 3.53
C ALA A 140 -5.59 30.72 2.34
N ILE A 141 -4.84 29.63 2.53
CA ILE A 141 -4.09 28.91 1.47
C ILE A 141 -4.87 28.71 0.16
N PRO A 142 -6.12 28.22 0.13
CA PRO A 142 -6.84 28.01 -1.12
C PRO A 142 -7.03 29.30 -1.94
N ASP A 143 -7.07 30.46 -1.30
CA ASP A 143 -7.19 31.74 -1.99
C ASP A 143 -5.81 32.27 -2.45
N LEU A 144 -4.76 32.08 -1.64
CA LEU A 144 -3.36 32.36 -2.04
C LEU A 144 -2.89 31.51 -3.25
N ILE A 145 -3.35 30.27 -3.36
CA ILE A 145 -3.03 29.40 -4.50
C ILE A 145 -3.71 29.91 -5.80
N LYS A 146 -4.92 30.48 -5.71
CA LYS A 146 -5.63 31.05 -6.87
C LYS A 146 -4.96 32.30 -7.42
N GLU A 147 -4.30 33.07 -6.56
CA GLU A 147 -3.57 34.29 -6.94
C GLU A 147 -2.22 34.02 -7.63
N GLY A 148 -1.80 32.75 -7.73
CA GLY A 148 -0.72 32.35 -8.63
C GLY A 148 0.71 32.59 -8.12
N PHE A 149 0.90 32.77 -6.82
CA PHE A 149 2.23 33.08 -6.24
C PHE A 149 3.19 31.88 -6.17
N ILE A 150 2.70 30.64 -6.29
CA ILE A 150 3.54 29.42 -6.28
C ILE A 150 3.85 29.00 -7.71
N LEU A 151 5.13 28.81 -8.05
CA LEU A 151 5.56 28.20 -9.31
C LEU A 151 4.95 26.79 -9.44
N GLN A 152 3.78 26.73 -10.07
CA GLN A 152 2.98 25.51 -10.30
C GLN A 152 3.85 24.37 -10.89
N SER A 153 4.86 24.71 -11.69
CA SER A 153 5.77 23.76 -12.34
C SER A 153 6.62 22.93 -11.37
N GLU A 154 7.30 23.54 -10.40
CA GLU A 154 8.15 22.79 -9.45
C GLU A 154 7.30 22.04 -8.43
N TYR A 155 6.20 22.67 -8.02
CA TYR A 155 5.20 22.10 -7.14
C TYR A 155 4.58 20.82 -7.72
N ILE A 156 4.04 20.90 -8.94
CA ILE A 156 3.41 19.74 -9.62
C ILE A 156 4.44 18.64 -9.86
N LYS A 157 5.69 18.97 -10.21
CA LYS A 157 6.75 17.97 -10.41
C LYS A 157 7.04 17.19 -9.13
N SER A 158 7.21 17.88 -8.01
CA SER A 158 7.46 17.26 -6.71
C SER A 158 6.29 16.36 -6.28
N LEU A 159 5.06 16.86 -6.46
CA LEU A 159 3.82 16.13 -6.16
C LEU A 159 3.67 14.88 -7.04
N LEU A 160 3.96 14.99 -8.34
CA LEU A 160 3.91 13.86 -9.27
C LEU A 160 4.95 12.81 -8.90
N MET A 161 6.17 13.23 -8.57
CA MET A 161 7.24 12.31 -8.14
C MET A 161 6.84 11.58 -6.86
N LEU A 162 6.30 12.29 -5.86
CA LEU A 162 5.74 11.70 -4.65
C LEU A 162 4.73 10.58 -4.98
N TYR A 163 3.78 10.84 -5.89
CA TYR A 163 2.79 9.84 -6.28
C TYR A 163 3.38 8.65 -7.03
N VAL A 164 4.38 8.87 -7.89
CA VAL A 164 5.09 7.77 -8.56
C VAL A 164 5.76 6.86 -7.53
N PHE A 165 6.47 7.42 -6.55
CA PHE A 165 7.13 6.63 -5.51
C PHE A 165 6.14 5.97 -4.54
N ALA A 166 5.03 6.64 -4.24
CA ALA A 166 3.95 6.05 -3.47
C ALA A 166 3.31 4.87 -4.21
N ALA A 167 3.12 4.98 -5.53
CA ALA A 167 2.62 3.89 -6.36
C ALA A 167 3.59 2.70 -6.41
N LEU A 168 4.91 2.95 -6.55
CA LEU A 168 5.93 1.91 -6.47
C LEU A 168 5.92 1.21 -5.11
N GLY A 169 5.77 1.99 -4.04
CA GLY A 169 5.63 1.50 -2.67
C GLY A 169 4.40 0.64 -2.45
N ALA A 170 3.27 1.10 -2.96
CA ALA A 170 2.01 0.38 -2.92
C ALA A 170 2.14 -0.93 -3.69
N PHE A 171 2.66 -0.89 -4.92
CA PHE A 171 2.83 -2.08 -5.74
C PHE A 171 3.76 -3.12 -5.08
N GLY A 172 4.91 -2.68 -4.55
CA GLY A 172 5.84 -3.55 -3.86
C GLY A 172 5.22 -4.21 -2.63
N THR A 173 4.49 -3.44 -1.83
CA THR A 173 3.83 -3.91 -0.60
C THR A 173 2.68 -4.86 -0.90
N VAL A 174 1.80 -4.48 -1.83
CA VAL A 174 0.68 -5.31 -2.28
C VAL A 174 1.20 -6.65 -2.83
N ARG A 175 2.22 -6.64 -3.69
CA ARG A 175 2.82 -7.87 -4.22
C ARG A 175 3.39 -8.77 -3.12
N ASP A 176 4.08 -8.21 -2.14
CA ASP A 176 4.62 -8.99 -1.00
C ASP A 176 3.49 -9.62 -0.18
N LEU A 177 2.39 -8.89 0.00
CA LEU A 177 1.19 -9.35 0.68
C LEU A 177 0.48 -10.51 -0.04
N PHE A 178 0.39 -10.47 -1.37
CA PHE A 178 -0.19 -11.58 -2.15
C PHE A 178 0.75 -12.78 -2.29
N ARG A 179 2.03 -12.64 -1.94
CA ARG A 179 3.02 -13.74 -1.97
C ARG A 179 3.11 -14.50 -0.65
N LYS A 180 2.60 -13.94 0.45
CA LYS A 180 2.51 -14.60 1.77
C LYS A 180 1.30 -15.50 1.87
#